data_AF-A0AAU0M6E2-F1
#
_entry.id   AF-A0AAU0M6E2-F1
#
_cell.length_a   1.000
_cell.length_b   1.000
_cell.length_c   1.000
_cell.angle_alpha   90.00
_cell.angle_beta   90.00
_cell.angle_gamma   90.00
#
_symmetry.space_group_name_H-M   'P 1'
#
loop_
_entity.id
_entity.type
_entity.pdbx_description
1 polymer ?
#
loop_
_entity_poly.entity_id
_entity_poly.type
_entity_poly.pdbx_seq_one_letter_code
_entity_poly.pdbx_strand_id
1 'polypeptide(L)'
;MSDPLRDPETSGTVRMSNDPFRKPSRRAIVKGAAWAVPAVIAVNAAPAWAASPHDFVPCPSGNIYNTVGRGRLLSGSLLGTNLDTLAAINGITVSNDGHGVVTPSVWGTANPFSPSPVSSDAYAYVNALDVSLLSALGISASLVVDVNTPVGVLNQYGRAVQNGFSAGASGAVTNNGAIQTMPGGGWPVLASLDLKHLIAQVSTAAANLVGAVTNLKLEIGAAAGRATLDACSASSGREYLVSYARLVIGSGLLGQILSLVATVANLPNTTSGPDNLVSFDFQEKTLVVDLGALLAKAYPGTYSNQLNGLAPNTALLINSHVISTLTTAISDTLTNLLTRLLGPLGALVGSLLGGVVGLVNQLVDVVGTLLNGLFNPDNPEKGLLNIVVNAQNDGTAKGPSAFPLVAGGYDVAAVWVTVLNSVANLYLARASVGPNTQTA
;
A
#
# COMPACT_ATOMS: atom_id res chain seq x y z
N MET A 1 4.70 -29.60 55.13
CA MET A 1 3.59 -30.51 55.41
C MET A 1 2.31 -29.84 54.93
N SER A 2 1.74 -30.38 53.86
CA SER A 2 0.31 -30.47 53.49
C SER A 2 -0.59 -29.22 53.48
N ASP A 3 -0.96 -28.80 52.26
CA ASP A 3 -2.18 -28.06 51.87
C ASP A 3 -3.46 -28.89 52.20
N PRO A 4 -4.67 -28.31 52.46
CA PRO A 4 -5.63 -28.02 51.36
C PRO A 4 -6.75 -26.94 51.58
N LEU A 5 -7.14 -26.27 50.48
CA LEU A 5 -8.52 -25.98 49.98
C LEU A 5 -9.55 -25.13 50.77
N ARG A 6 -9.98 -23.99 50.17
CA ARG A 6 -11.36 -23.65 49.67
C ARG A 6 -11.66 -22.13 49.71
N ASP A 7 -12.06 -21.58 48.56
CA ASP A 7 -12.89 -20.37 48.42
C ASP A 7 -14.39 -20.76 48.43
N PRO A 8 -15.32 -19.85 48.79
CA PRO A 8 -16.07 -19.17 47.72
C PRO A 8 -16.50 -17.70 47.98
N GLU A 9 -16.77 -17.04 46.85
CA GLU A 9 -17.40 -15.75 46.53
C GLU A 9 -18.40 -15.12 47.53
N THR A 10 -18.42 -13.77 47.62
CA THR A 10 -19.49 -12.88 47.05
C THR A 10 -19.53 -11.52 47.77
N SER A 11 -19.56 -10.42 47.00
CA SER A 11 -20.54 -9.33 47.16
C SER A 11 -20.22 -8.21 46.17
N GLY A 12 -20.92 -8.22 45.04
CA GLY A 12 -20.89 -7.15 44.05
C GLY A 12 -21.82 -6.00 44.42
N THR A 13 -21.34 -4.78 44.15
CA THR A 13 -22.20 -3.67 43.73
C THR A 13 -21.59 -3.07 42.47
N VAL A 14 -22.07 -3.52 41.32
CA VAL A 14 -21.77 -2.91 40.01
C VAL A 14 -22.65 -1.67 39.88
N ARG A 15 -22.04 -0.48 39.96
CA ARG A 15 -22.67 0.73 39.43
C ARG A 15 -22.65 0.63 37.91
N MET A 16 -23.82 0.43 37.31
CA MET A 16 -24.00 0.58 35.87
C MET A 16 -23.82 2.06 35.51
N SER A 17 -22.69 2.37 34.86
CA SER A 17 -22.46 3.65 34.20
C SER A 17 -23.09 3.59 32.80
N ASN A 18 -24.10 4.43 32.55
CA ASN A 18 -24.70 4.66 31.23
C ASN A 18 -23.80 5.58 30.38
N ASP A 19 -22.66 5.05 29.93
CA ASP A 19 -21.76 5.78 29.03
C ASP A 19 -21.79 5.12 27.63
N PRO A 20 -22.39 5.75 26.61
CA PRO A 20 -22.52 5.18 25.26
C PRO A 20 -21.20 5.19 24.46
N PHE A 21 -20.08 5.63 25.03
CA PHE A 21 -18.77 5.70 24.34
C PHE A 21 -17.65 4.89 25.01
N ARG A 22 -17.92 3.64 25.43
CA ARG A 22 -16.83 2.73 25.78
C ARG A 22 -16.07 2.27 24.53
N LYS A 23 -14.90 2.86 24.34
CA LYS A 23 -13.82 2.39 23.45
C LYS A 23 -13.61 0.87 23.66
N PRO A 24 -13.51 0.06 22.58
CA PRO A 24 -13.30 -1.37 22.72
C PRO A 24 -11.97 -1.66 23.43
N SER A 25 -12.00 -2.46 24.50
CA SER A 25 -10.80 -2.85 25.25
C SER A 25 -10.11 -4.05 24.58
N ARG A 26 -8.78 -3.96 24.46
CA ARG A 26 -7.89 -4.78 23.62
C ARG A 26 -7.76 -6.28 23.99
N ARG A 27 -8.56 -6.84 24.90
CA ARG A 27 -8.25 -8.14 25.54
C ARG A 27 -9.09 -9.36 25.11
N ALA A 28 -10.00 -9.24 24.14
CA ALA A 28 -10.80 -10.38 23.66
C ALA A 28 -10.53 -10.82 22.22
N ILE A 29 -9.49 -10.30 21.55
CA ILE A 29 -9.15 -10.70 20.18
C ILE A 29 -8.19 -11.90 20.21
N VAL A 30 -8.79 -13.07 19.99
CA VAL A 30 -8.20 -14.42 19.98
C VAL A 30 -7.02 -14.53 19.00
N LYS A 31 -6.01 -15.32 19.39
CA LYS A 31 -4.70 -15.57 18.75
C LYS A 31 -4.69 -16.04 17.27
N GLY A 32 -5.82 -16.04 16.57
CA GLY A 32 -5.90 -16.26 15.11
C GLY A 32 -6.30 -15.02 14.29
N ALA A 33 -6.77 -13.94 14.93
CA ALA A 33 -7.31 -12.74 14.26
C ALA A 33 -6.38 -11.50 14.36
N ALA A 34 -5.24 -11.61 15.04
CA ALA A 34 -4.36 -10.46 15.33
C ALA A 34 -3.72 -9.82 14.09
N TRP A 35 -3.67 -10.53 12.96
CA TRP A 35 -3.04 -10.05 11.71
C TRP A 35 -4.06 -9.48 10.71
N ALA A 36 -5.32 -9.89 10.81
CA ALA A 36 -6.37 -9.40 9.92
C ALA A 36 -6.99 -8.08 10.42
N VAL A 37 -7.01 -7.86 11.73
CA VAL A 37 -7.67 -6.69 12.32
C VAL A 37 -7.01 -5.35 11.91
N PRO A 38 -5.67 -5.20 11.87
CA PRO A 38 -5.06 -3.95 11.42
C PRO A 38 -5.33 -3.68 9.93
N ALA A 39 -5.23 -4.71 9.09
CA ALA A 39 -5.47 -4.57 7.65
C ALA A 39 -6.95 -4.32 7.34
N VAL A 40 -7.91 -5.00 7.97
CA VAL A 40 -9.36 -4.75 7.77
C VAL A 40 -9.78 -3.36 8.27
N ILE A 41 -9.22 -2.89 9.39
CA ILE A 41 -9.47 -1.53 9.88
C ILE A 41 -8.83 -0.51 8.96
N ALA A 42 -7.58 -0.71 8.54
CA ALA A 42 -6.88 0.19 7.62
C ALA A 42 -7.57 0.28 6.26
N VAL A 43 -8.03 -0.87 5.74
CA VAL A 43 -8.77 -0.98 4.48
C VAL A 43 -10.05 -0.17 4.54
N ASN A 44 -10.91 -0.35 5.55
CA ASN A 44 -12.19 0.37 5.57
C ASN A 44 -12.10 1.83 6.06
N ALA A 45 -11.04 2.17 6.82
CA ALA A 45 -10.86 3.51 7.35
C ALA A 45 -10.10 4.44 6.39
N ALA A 46 -9.33 3.94 5.42
CA ALA A 46 -8.49 4.76 4.53
C ALA A 46 -9.23 6.01 3.97
N PRO A 47 -10.39 5.87 3.31
CA PRO A 47 -11.14 7.03 2.77
C PRO A 47 -11.76 7.90 3.86
N ALA A 48 -12.32 7.28 4.90
CA ALA A 48 -12.97 8.00 6.00
C ALA A 48 -11.95 8.79 6.84
N TRP A 49 -10.74 8.28 6.99
CA TRP A 49 -9.62 8.91 7.67
C TRP A 49 -9.03 10.03 6.83
N ALA A 50 -8.85 9.79 5.52
CA ALA A 50 -8.45 10.81 4.56
C ALA A 50 -9.39 12.03 4.61
N ALA A 51 -10.70 11.79 4.63
CA ALA A 51 -11.71 12.85 4.67
C ALA A 51 -12.10 13.34 6.07
N SER A 52 -11.46 12.83 7.13
CA SER A 52 -11.85 13.19 8.50
C SER A 52 -11.57 14.68 8.76
N PRO A 53 -12.49 15.42 9.42
CA PRO A 53 -12.20 16.77 9.87
C PRO A 53 -11.05 16.76 10.88
N HIS A 54 -10.10 17.69 10.75
CA HIS A 54 -9.10 17.94 11.79
C HIS A 54 -9.58 19.09 12.67
N ASP A 55 -9.42 18.95 13.99
CA ASP A 55 -9.63 20.06 14.92
C ASP A 55 -8.61 21.15 14.60
N PHE A 56 -9.07 22.36 14.29
CA PHE A 56 -8.18 23.49 14.02
C PHE A 56 -8.35 24.55 15.10
N VAL A 57 -7.27 25.23 15.42
CA VAL A 57 -7.31 26.42 16.28
C VAL A 57 -7.53 27.63 15.36
N PRO A 58 -8.62 28.41 15.53
CA PRO A 58 -8.82 29.60 14.73
C PRO A 58 -7.66 30.56 14.91
N CYS A 59 -7.14 31.09 13.81
CA CYS A 59 -6.22 32.22 13.85
C CYS A 59 -6.82 33.39 14.62
N PRO A 60 -5.98 34.22 15.25
CA PRO A 60 -6.41 35.52 15.76
C PRO A 60 -7.19 36.29 14.69
N SER A 61 -8.28 36.94 15.10
CA SER A 61 -9.12 37.74 14.21
C SER A 61 -8.28 38.81 13.50
N GLY A 62 -8.35 38.87 12.16
CA GLY A 62 -7.70 39.89 11.34
C GLY A 62 -6.64 39.36 10.36
N ASN A 63 -6.12 38.15 10.56
CA ASN A 63 -5.24 37.52 9.58
C ASN A 63 -6.05 36.72 8.57
N ILE A 64 -5.84 37.02 7.30
CA ILE A 64 -6.45 36.34 6.17
C ILE A 64 -5.33 35.64 5.40
N TYR A 65 -5.60 34.43 4.91
CA TYR A 65 -4.62 33.61 4.21
C TYR A 65 -5.16 33.10 2.89
N ASN A 66 -4.27 33.10 1.89
CA ASN A 66 -4.41 32.26 0.72
C ASN A 66 -4.12 30.82 1.16
N THR A 67 -5.06 29.91 0.99
CA THR A 67 -4.88 28.50 1.35
C THR A 67 -5.25 27.58 0.21
N VAL A 68 -4.58 26.43 0.12
CA VAL A 68 -4.85 25.43 -0.91
C VAL A 68 -4.76 24.03 -0.34
N GLY A 69 -5.77 23.20 -0.62
CA GLY A 69 -5.80 21.78 -0.29
C GLY A 69 -6.06 20.94 -1.54
N ARG A 70 -5.29 19.87 -1.73
CA ARG A 70 -5.40 18.99 -2.91
C ARG A 70 -5.41 17.52 -2.53
N GLY A 71 -6.25 16.75 -3.20
CA GLY A 71 -6.34 15.29 -3.06
C GLY A 71 -6.28 14.64 -4.43
N ARG A 72 -5.38 13.66 -4.62
CA ARG A 72 -5.26 12.94 -5.90
C ARG A 72 -4.91 11.48 -5.71
N LEU A 73 -5.74 10.55 -6.17
CA LEU A 73 -5.47 9.13 -5.93
C LEU A 73 -4.29 8.59 -6.77
N LEU A 74 -4.21 8.96 -8.05
CA LEU A 74 -3.18 8.50 -8.98
C LEU A 74 -2.57 9.67 -9.74
N SER A 75 -1.25 9.77 -9.76
CA SER A 75 -0.51 10.82 -10.48
C SER A 75 0.85 10.33 -10.98
N GLY A 76 1.48 11.10 -11.87
CA GLY A 76 2.83 10.86 -12.38
C GLY A 76 2.89 10.48 -13.86
N SER A 77 3.74 9.53 -14.25
CA SER A 77 3.91 9.10 -15.64
C SER A 77 4.02 7.59 -15.80
N LEU A 78 3.56 7.08 -16.94
CA LEU A 78 3.61 5.67 -17.29
C LEU A 78 3.78 5.50 -18.80
N LEU A 79 4.83 4.78 -19.21
CA LEU A 79 5.16 4.50 -20.61
C LEU A 79 5.19 5.79 -21.47
N GLY A 80 5.78 6.86 -20.94
CA GLY A 80 5.84 8.17 -21.59
C GLY A 80 4.53 8.97 -21.57
N THR A 81 3.42 8.40 -21.12
CA THR A 81 2.17 9.12 -20.90
C THR A 81 2.23 9.86 -19.57
N ASN A 82 2.00 11.17 -19.59
CA ASN A 82 1.82 11.95 -18.38
C ASN A 82 0.39 11.73 -17.86
N LEU A 83 0.26 11.06 -16.72
CA LEU A 83 -1.02 10.82 -16.06
C LEU A 83 -1.60 12.13 -15.50
N ASP A 84 -0.76 13.14 -15.27
CA ASP A 84 -1.19 14.39 -14.66
C ASP A 84 -2.04 15.26 -15.60
N THR A 85 -1.97 15.02 -16.91
CA THR A 85 -2.77 15.71 -17.93
C THR A 85 -4.11 15.03 -18.20
N LEU A 86 -4.32 13.82 -17.66
CA LEU A 86 -5.53 13.05 -17.91
C LEU A 86 -6.65 13.52 -16.99
N ALA A 87 -7.70 14.08 -17.57
CA ALA A 87 -8.85 14.60 -16.82
C ALA A 87 -9.53 13.51 -15.96
N ALA A 88 -9.59 12.27 -16.47
CA ALA A 88 -10.21 11.12 -15.82
C ALA A 88 -9.68 10.84 -14.40
N ILE A 89 -8.39 11.02 -14.23
CA ILE A 89 -7.68 10.78 -12.97
C ILE A 89 -7.18 12.07 -12.34
N ASN A 90 -7.79 13.19 -12.74
CA ASN A 90 -7.49 14.47 -12.14
C ASN A 90 -8.00 14.49 -10.69
N GLY A 91 -7.19 15.08 -9.83
CA GLY A 91 -7.52 15.22 -8.42
C GLY A 91 -8.54 16.33 -8.17
N ILE A 92 -8.80 16.57 -6.90
CA ILE A 92 -9.48 17.76 -6.44
C ILE A 92 -8.46 18.80 -5.97
N THR A 93 -8.71 20.07 -6.32
CA THR A 93 -7.98 21.23 -5.80
C THR A 93 -8.99 22.24 -5.28
N VAL A 94 -8.86 22.58 -4.01
CA VAL A 94 -9.69 23.59 -3.33
C VAL A 94 -8.78 24.73 -2.90
N SER A 95 -9.15 25.96 -3.24
CA SER A 95 -8.39 27.16 -2.92
C SER A 95 -9.28 28.20 -2.27
N ASN A 96 -8.70 28.96 -1.35
CA ASN A 96 -9.30 30.14 -0.76
C ASN A 96 -8.31 31.28 -0.92
N ASP A 97 -8.75 32.40 -1.48
CA ASP A 97 -7.91 33.58 -1.77
C ASP A 97 -7.97 34.63 -0.65
N GLY A 98 -8.54 34.27 0.50
CA GLY A 98 -8.73 35.15 1.63
C GLY A 98 -9.96 36.06 1.56
N HIS A 99 -10.56 36.24 0.39
CA HIS A 99 -11.73 37.10 0.20
C HIS A 99 -13.02 36.29 -0.07
N GLY A 100 -12.90 34.97 -0.22
CA GLY A 100 -14.01 34.04 -0.34
C GLY A 100 -13.54 32.65 -0.77
N VAL A 101 -14.47 31.71 -0.90
CA VAL A 101 -14.15 30.43 -1.54
C VAL A 101 -13.98 30.67 -3.04
N VAL A 102 -12.77 30.50 -3.57
CA VAL A 102 -12.61 30.29 -5.01
C VAL A 102 -12.99 28.84 -5.26
N THR A 103 -14.15 28.64 -5.89
CA THR A 103 -14.65 27.32 -6.30
C THR A 103 -13.57 26.49 -6.98
N PRO A 104 -13.63 25.13 -6.90
CA PRO A 104 -12.60 24.24 -7.44
C PRO A 104 -12.13 24.68 -8.83
N SER A 105 -10.83 24.92 -9.02
CA SER A 105 -10.29 25.19 -10.35
C SER A 105 -10.31 23.88 -11.14
N VAL A 106 -11.38 23.67 -11.91
CA VAL A 106 -11.47 22.60 -12.90
C VAL A 106 -10.55 22.99 -14.05
N TRP A 107 -9.27 22.61 -13.97
CA TRP A 107 -8.37 22.73 -15.11
C TRP A 107 -8.86 21.81 -16.22
N GLY A 108 -9.45 22.41 -17.26
CA GLY A 108 -9.75 21.77 -18.54
C GLY A 108 -11.11 21.09 -18.59
N THR A 109 -11.90 21.45 -19.60
CA THR A 109 -13.14 20.78 -19.99
C THR A 109 -12.87 19.33 -20.42
N ALA A 110 -12.90 18.41 -19.46
CA ALA A 110 -13.36 17.04 -19.62
C ALA A 110 -13.67 16.48 -18.23
N ASN A 111 -14.90 16.03 -18.01
CA ASN A 111 -15.38 15.42 -16.79
C ASN A 111 -14.50 14.19 -16.42
N PRO A 112 -14.25 13.96 -15.12
CA PRO A 112 -15.25 13.16 -14.41
C PRO A 112 -15.66 13.74 -13.05
N PHE A 113 -16.97 13.83 -12.89
CA PHE A 113 -17.79 14.25 -11.75
C PHE A 113 -17.52 15.65 -11.15
N SER A 114 -18.58 16.46 -11.17
CA SER A 114 -18.65 17.76 -10.50
C SER A 114 -18.32 17.59 -9.00
N PRO A 115 -17.23 18.18 -8.49
CA PRO A 115 -16.92 18.15 -7.07
C PRO A 115 -18.12 18.69 -6.28
N SER A 116 -18.51 17.99 -5.23
CA SER A 116 -19.63 18.36 -4.37
C SER A 116 -19.12 18.95 -3.06
N PRO A 117 -19.76 20.01 -2.54
CA PRO A 117 -19.44 20.52 -1.21
C PRO A 117 -19.74 19.46 -0.16
N VAL A 118 -18.91 19.38 0.88
CA VAL A 118 -19.20 18.54 2.04
C VAL A 118 -20.34 19.19 2.81
N SER A 119 -21.39 18.42 3.14
CA SER A 119 -22.67 18.95 3.65
C SER A 119 -22.56 19.82 4.90
N SER A 120 -21.46 19.74 5.64
CA SER A 120 -21.18 20.51 6.85
C SER A 120 -20.15 21.63 6.68
N ASP A 121 -19.51 21.78 5.51
CA ASP A 121 -18.41 22.74 5.31
C ASP A 121 -18.30 23.19 3.85
N ALA A 122 -18.69 24.45 3.57
CA ALA A 122 -18.64 25.06 2.24
C ALA A 122 -17.21 25.25 1.69
N TYR A 123 -16.20 25.14 2.56
CA TYR A 123 -14.78 25.24 2.22
C TYR A 123 -14.14 23.89 1.94
N ALA A 124 -14.92 22.80 2.01
CA ALA A 124 -14.46 21.44 1.77
C ALA A 124 -15.24 20.80 0.62
N TYR A 125 -14.53 20.07 -0.24
CA TYR A 125 -15.10 19.43 -1.43
C TYR A 125 -14.60 18.00 -1.58
N VAL A 126 -15.41 17.20 -2.26
CA VAL A 126 -15.13 15.79 -2.58
C VAL A 126 -15.51 15.44 -4.02
N ASN A 127 -14.79 14.51 -4.64
CA ASN A 127 -15.20 13.92 -5.91
C ASN A 127 -14.87 12.42 -5.97
N ALA A 128 -15.62 11.69 -6.81
CA ALA A 128 -15.31 10.31 -7.16
C ALA A 128 -14.22 10.29 -8.25
N LEU A 129 -13.33 9.31 -8.18
CA LEU A 129 -12.35 9.05 -9.24
C LEU A 129 -12.99 8.21 -10.35
N ASP A 130 -12.76 8.58 -11.60
CA ASP A 130 -13.17 7.77 -12.76
C ASP A 130 -11.94 7.22 -13.49
N VAL A 131 -11.68 5.93 -13.30
CA VAL A 131 -10.56 5.23 -13.94
C VAL A 131 -10.93 4.57 -15.26
N SER A 132 -12.17 4.72 -15.74
CA SER A 132 -12.65 4.05 -16.96
C SER A 132 -11.81 4.42 -18.19
N LEU A 133 -11.29 5.66 -18.22
CA LEU A 133 -10.45 6.20 -19.30
C LEU A 133 -9.02 5.61 -19.35
N LEU A 134 -8.53 4.98 -18.28
CA LEU A 134 -7.21 4.33 -18.28
C LEU A 134 -7.17 3.13 -19.23
N SER A 135 -8.31 2.46 -19.42
CA SER A 135 -8.45 1.34 -20.36
C SER A 135 -8.36 1.77 -21.82
N ALA A 136 -8.90 2.95 -22.16
CA ALA A 136 -8.91 3.47 -23.53
C ALA A 136 -7.51 3.90 -24.02
N LEU A 137 -6.58 4.20 -23.10
CA LEU A 137 -5.20 4.59 -23.41
C LEU A 137 -4.25 3.38 -23.53
N GLY A 138 -4.75 2.15 -23.41
CA GLY A 138 -3.92 0.94 -23.42
C GLY A 138 -3.03 0.77 -22.18
N ILE A 139 -3.18 1.65 -21.18
CA ILE A 139 -2.41 1.65 -19.93
C ILE A 139 -2.83 0.49 -19.02
N SER A 140 -4.07 0.00 -19.17
CA SER A 140 -4.63 -1.11 -18.38
C SER A 140 -3.85 -2.42 -18.49
N ALA A 141 -3.04 -2.59 -19.53
CA ALA A 141 -2.13 -3.74 -19.65
C ALA A 141 -0.98 -3.68 -18.62
N SER A 142 -0.60 -2.47 -18.19
CA SER A 142 0.52 -2.24 -17.27
C SER A 142 0.10 -1.83 -15.87
N LEU A 143 -1.03 -1.13 -15.73
CA LEU A 143 -1.56 -0.67 -14.46
C LEU A 143 -3.06 -0.90 -14.41
N VAL A 144 -3.51 -1.69 -13.45
CA VAL A 144 -4.91 -1.85 -13.09
C VAL A 144 -5.14 -1.14 -11.77
N VAL A 145 -6.07 -0.19 -11.73
CA VAL A 145 -6.54 0.45 -10.50
C VAL A 145 -8.01 0.12 -10.34
N ASP A 146 -8.36 -0.59 -9.27
CA ASP A 146 -9.74 -0.96 -8.97
C ASP A 146 -10.34 0.02 -7.96
N VAL A 147 -11.14 0.96 -8.49
CA VAL A 147 -11.94 1.90 -7.69
C VAL A 147 -13.44 1.78 -7.99
N ASN A 148 -13.86 0.72 -8.71
CA ASN A 148 -15.25 0.52 -9.10
C ASN A 148 -16.08 0.10 -7.89
N THR A 149 -16.45 1.08 -7.05
CA THR A 149 -17.27 0.92 -5.86
C THR A 149 -18.64 1.57 -6.07
N PRO A 150 -19.74 0.80 -5.96
CA PRO A 150 -21.09 1.37 -5.85
C PRO A 150 -21.33 2.10 -4.51
N VAL A 151 -20.44 1.96 -3.53
CA VAL A 151 -20.60 2.40 -2.14
C VAL A 151 -19.74 3.63 -1.84
N GLY A 152 -20.25 4.84 -2.14
CA GLY A 152 -19.98 6.09 -1.40
C GLY A 152 -18.54 6.40 -0.93
N VAL A 153 -17.50 5.95 -1.62
CA VAL A 153 -16.11 6.14 -1.20
C VAL A 153 -15.69 7.58 -1.50
N LEU A 154 -15.30 8.31 -0.44
CA LEU A 154 -14.64 9.61 -0.56
C LEU A 154 -13.23 9.40 -1.13
N ASN A 155 -13.13 9.36 -2.46
CA ASN A 155 -11.87 9.01 -3.11
C ASN A 155 -10.82 10.13 -3.00
N GLN A 156 -11.28 11.38 -3.03
CA GLN A 156 -10.43 12.56 -3.04
C GLN A 156 -11.14 13.70 -2.31
N TYR A 157 -10.38 14.42 -1.48
CA TYR A 157 -10.87 15.47 -0.59
C TYR A 157 -9.91 16.66 -0.61
N GLY A 158 -10.49 17.85 -0.59
CA GLY A 158 -9.74 19.10 -0.40
C GLY A 158 -10.51 20.06 0.49
N ARG A 159 -9.78 20.82 1.30
CA ARG A 159 -10.31 21.90 2.14
C ARG A 159 -9.33 23.06 2.17
N ALA A 160 -9.86 24.26 2.00
CA ALA A 160 -9.09 25.50 2.08
C ALA A 160 -9.93 26.59 2.75
N VAL A 161 -9.49 27.06 3.92
CA VAL A 161 -10.20 28.07 4.70
C VAL A 161 -9.37 29.34 4.82
N GLN A 162 -10.05 30.48 4.89
CA GLN A 162 -9.43 31.82 4.91
C GLN A 162 -8.55 32.09 6.13
N ASN A 163 -8.68 31.30 7.18
CA ASN A 163 -7.91 31.40 8.42
C ASN A 163 -6.67 30.49 8.40
N GLY A 164 -6.02 30.32 7.24
CA GLY A 164 -4.70 29.69 7.21
C GLY A 164 -4.67 28.16 7.37
N PHE A 165 -5.82 27.50 7.51
CA PHE A 165 -5.90 26.04 7.49
C PHE A 165 -6.18 25.50 6.08
N SER A 166 -5.51 24.41 5.72
CA SER A 166 -5.78 23.65 4.51
C SER A 166 -5.57 22.17 4.76
N ALA A 167 -6.40 21.34 4.13
CA ALA A 167 -6.24 19.90 4.13
C ALA A 167 -6.40 19.34 2.71
N GLY A 168 -5.55 18.39 2.37
CA GLY A 168 -5.65 17.58 1.17
C GLY A 168 -5.67 16.12 1.56
N ALA A 169 -6.49 15.31 0.90
CA ALA A 169 -6.47 13.88 1.14
C ALA A 169 -6.95 13.07 -0.06
N SER A 170 -6.44 11.86 -0.19
CA SER A 170 -7.03 10.86 -1.08
C SER A 170 -6.85 9.48 -0.50
N GLY A 171 -7.75 8.60 -0.88
CA GLY A 171 -7.67 7.20 -0.48
C GLY A 171 -8.75 6.41 -1.18
N ALA A 172 -8.50 5.12 -1.37
CA ALA A 172 -9.45 4.27 -2.04
C ALA A 172 -9.41 2.85 -1.50
N VAL A 173 -10.57 2.21 -1.65
CA VAL A 173 -10.83 0.83 -1.27
C VAL A 173 -11.60 0.21 -2.43
N THR A 174 -11.35 -1.04 -2.74
CA THR A 174 -12.14 -1.75 -3.76
C THR A 174 -13.58 -2.01 -3.27
N ASN A 175 -14.43 -2.44 -4.20
CA ASN A 175 -15.80 -2.98 -4.03
C ASN A 175 -16.02 -4.01 -2.90
N ASN A 176 -14.96 -4.57 -2.30
CA ASN A 176 -15.07 -5.43 -1.12
C ASN A 176 -15.01 -4.70 0.23
N GLY A 177 -15.33 -3.40 0.29
CA GLY A 177 -15.51 -2.65 1.56
C GLY A 177 -16.59 -3.21 2.51
N ALA A 178 -17.22 -4.32 2.18
CA ALA A 178 -17.88 -5.17 3.15
C ALA A 178 -16.84 -5.82 4.06
N ILE A 179 -17.02 -5.74 5.37
CA ILE A 179 -16.31 -6.63 6.31
C ILE A 179 -16.59 -8.06 5.84
N GLN A 180 -15.61 -8.68 5.18
CA GLN A 180 -15.73 -10.08 4.75
C GLN A 180 -15.70 -10.93 6.01
N THR A 181 -16.88 -11.35 6.47
CA THR A 181 -17.04 -12.25 7.61
C THR A 181 -16.81 -13.71 7.23
N MET A 182 -16.59 -13.99 5.93
CA MET A 182 -16.33 -15.32 5.42
C MET A 182 -14.82 -15.58 5.31
N PRO A 183 -14.29 -16.64 5.95
CA PRO A 183 -12.90 -17.03 5.79
C PRO A 183 -12.62 -17.45 4.33
N GLY A 184 -11.53 -16.93 3.75
CA GLY A 184 -11.03 -17.32 2.41
C GLY A 184 -11.29 -16.31 1.28
N GLY A 185 -12.03 -15.23 1.52
CA GLY A 185 -12.08 -14.10 0.59
C GLY A 185 -10.76 -13.32 0.61
N GLY A 186 -10.13 -13.16 -0.55
CA GLY A 186 -8.86 -12.44 -0.67
C GLY A 186 -8.96 -10.98 -0.23
N TRP A 187 -7.80 -10.38 0.06
CA TRP A 187 -7.72 -8.96 0.41
C TRP A 187 -8.06 -8.07 -0.80
N PRO A 188 -8.76 -6.95 -0.61
CA PRO A 188 -9.04 -6.01 -1.70
C PRO A 188 -7.76 -5.37 -2.25
N VAL A 189 -7.52 -5.55 -3.56
CA VAL A 189 -6.36 -5.01 -4.30
C VAL A 189 -6.71 -3.66 -4.91
N LEU A 190 -6.18 -2.57 -4.37
CA LEU A 190 -6.40 -1.23 -4.93
C LEU A 190 -5.74 -1.07 -6.30
N ALA A 191 -4.47 -1.50 -6.40
CA ALA A 191 -3.70 -1.36 -7.62
C ALA A 191 -2.82 -2.58 -7.89
N SER A 192 -2.73 -2.97 -9.16
CA SER A 192 -1.82 -4.01 -9.64
C SER A 192 -1.00 -3.45 -10.80
N LEU A 193 0.33 -3.54 -10.67
CA LEU A 193 1.29 -3.09 -11.68
C LEU A 193 1.96 -4.30 -12.33
N ASP A 194 1.88 -4.42 -13.66
CA ASP A 194 2.61 -5.44 -14.42
C ASP A 194 4.07 -5.02 -14.57
N LEU A 195 4.84 -5.35 -13.55
CA LEU A 195 6.26 -5.08 -13.49
C LEU A 195 7.02 -5.81 -14.60
N LYS A 196 6.62 -7.02 -14.99
CA LYS A 196 7.27 -7.76 -16.08
C LYS A 196 7.21 -6.96 -17.38
N HIS A 197 6.03 -6.46 -17.73
CA HIS A 197 5.87 -5.64 -18.92
C HIS A 197 6.69 -4.36 -18.85
N LEU A 198 6.61 -3.63 -17.73
CA LEU A 198 7.31 -2.34 -17.56
C LEU A 198 8.82 -2.48 -17.59
N ILE A 199 9.37 -3.43 -16.83
CA ILE A 199 10.83 -3.64 -16.76
C ILE A 199 11.37 -4.09 -18.12
N ALA A 200 10.62 -4.87 -18.89
CA ALA A 200 11.00 -5.24 -20.24
C ALA A 200 11.12 -4.05 -21.21
N GLN A 201 10.43 -2.92 -20.94
CA GLN A 201 10.56 -1.70 -21.74
C GLN A 201 11.85 -0.90 -21.43
N VAL A 202 12.55 -1.20 -20.34
CA VAL A 202 13.72 -0.41 -19.92
C VAL A 202 14.93 -0.65 -20.83
N SER A 203 15.23 -1.92 -21.12
CA SER A 203 16.36 -2.35 -21.97
C SER A 203 16.27 -3.85 -22.30
N THR A 204 17.05 -4.32 -23.27
CA THR A 204 17.18 -5.76 -23.58
C THR A 204 17.69 -6.57 -22.39
N ALA A 205 18.62 -6.03 -21.60
CA ALA A 205 19.13 -6.70 -20.40
C ALA A 205 18.02 -6.85 -19.33
N ALA A 206 17.21 -5.81 -19.14
CA ALA A 206 16.07 -5.86 -18.22
C ALA A 206 14.99 -6.83 -18.71
N ALA A 207 14.72 -6.89 -20.02
CA ALA A 207 13.82 -7.87 -20.61
C ALA A 207 14.29 -9.32 -20.39
N ASN A 208 15.60 -9.58 -20.54
CA ASN A 208 16.18 -10.90 -20.27
C ASN A 208 16.06 -11.28 -18.78
N LEU A 209 16.27 -10.32 -17.87
CA LEU A 209 16.14 -10.52 -16.43
C LEU A 209 14.73 -11.01 -16.05
N VAL A 210 13.69 -10.30 -16.50
CA VAL A 210 12.29 -10.69 -16.22
C VAL A 210 11.78 -11.83 -17.10
N GLY A 211 12.54 -12.21 -18.13
CA GLY A 211 12.28 -13.39 -18.95
C GLY A 211 12.42 -14.71 -18.18
N ALA A 212 13.15 -14.71 -17.06
CA ALA A 212 13.33 -15.89 -16.20
C ALA A 212 12.06 -16.29 -15.42
N VAL A 213 11.09 -15.38 -15.31
CA VAL A 213 9.81 -15.61 -14.62
C VAL A 213 8.66 -15.56 -15.60
N THR A 214 7.56 -16.28 -15.32
CA THR A 214 6.38 -16.25 -16.20
C THR A 214 5.56 -14.99 -15.99
N ASN A 215 5.54 -14.47 -14.76
CA ASN A 215 4.81 -13.27 -14.38
C ASN A 215 5.57 -12.51 -13.28
N LEU A 216 5.42 -11.18 -13.22
CA LEU A 216 5.91 -10.35 -12.13
C LEU A 216 4.97 -9.16 -11.96
N LYS A 217 4.30 -9.08 -10.81
CA LYS A 217 3.38 -8.01 -10.46
C LYS A 217 3.68 -7.41 -9.10
N LEU A 218 3.38 -6.12 -8.95
CA LEU A 218 3.26 -5.46 -7.66
C LEU A 218 1.80 -5.21 -7.37
N GLU A 219 1.28 -5.81 -6.29
CA GLU A 219 -0.08 -5.58 -5.81
C GLU A 219 -0.04 -4.69 -4.57
N ILE A 220 -0.86 -3.65 -4.57
CA ILE A 220 -0.99 -2.68 -3.50
C ILE A 220 -2.43 -2.74 -3.02
N GLY A 221 -2.59 -2.94 -1.71
CA GLY A 221 -3.90 -2.92 -1.08
C GLY A 221 -4.45 -1.51 -0.89
N ALA A 222 -5.45 -1.35 -0.03
CA ALA A 222 -5.99 -0.05 0.30
C ALA A 222 -4.89 0.92 0.73
N ALA A 223 -4.95 2.14 0.20
CA ALA A 223 -3.98 3.19 0.47
C ALA A 223 -4.69 4.52 0.73
N ALA A 224 -4.15 5.33 1.63
CA ALA A 224 -4.58 6.69 1.89
C ALA A 224 -3.39 7.60 2.22
N GLY A 225 -3.47 8.84 1.76
CA GLY A 225 -2.53 9.90 2.10
C GLY A 225 -3.28 11.16 2.49
N ARG A 226 -2.79 11.85 3.52
CA ARG A 226 -3.37 13.08 4.03
C ARG A 226 -2.30 14.08 4.44
N ALA A 227 -2.55 15.33 4.08
CA ALA A 227 -1.72 16.47 4.41
C ALA A 227 -2.59 17.58 5.02
N THR A 228 -2.15 18.19 6.13
CA THR A 228 -2.85 19.28 6.82
C THR A 228 -1.91 20.39 7.25
N LEU A 229 -2.03 21.58 6.68
CA LEU A 229 -1.22 22.75 7.05
C LEU A 229 -2.08 23.75 7.82
N ASP A 230 -1.58 24.18 8.98
CA ASP A 230 -2.14 25.29 9.76
C ASP A 230 -1.08 26.40 9.86
N ALA A 231 -1.32 27.49 9.13
CA ALA A 231 -0.42 28.63 9.07
C ALA A 231 -0.29 29.38 10.41
N CYS A 232 -1.28 29.26 11.30
CA CYS A 232 -1.31 30.03 12.55
C CYS A 232 -0.55 29.36 13.69
N SER A 233 -0.56 28.02 13.72
CA SER A 233 0.29 27.26 14.64
C SER A 233 1.64 26.88 14.02
N ALA A 234 1.89 27.26 12.76
CA ALA A 234 3.01 26.77 11.95
C ALA A 234 3.13 25.23 11.99
N SER A 235 2.00 24.54 12.14
CA SER A 235 1.95 23.09 12.29
C SER A 235 1.60 22.42 10.96
N SER A 236 2.20 21.25 10.75
CA SER A 236 1.93 20.41 9.60
C SER A 236 1.65 18.99 10.05
N GLY A 237 0.64 18.37 9.47
CA GLY A 237 0.29 16.97 9.66
C GLY A 237 0.53 16.18 8.37
N ARG A 238 1.15 15.01 8.51
CA ARG A 238 1.41 14.07 7.43
C ARG A 238 1.01 12.68 7.86
N GLU A 239 0.19 12.06 7.05
CA GLU A 239 -0.57 10.89 7.43
C GLU A 239 -0.62 9.93 6.24
N TYR A 240 -0.24 8.68 6.48
CA TYR A 240 -0.18 7.63 5.47
C TYR A 240 -0.84 6.36 5.97
N LEU A 241 -1.44 5.63 5.03
CA LEU A 241 -1.97 4.32 5.28
C LEU A 241 -1.76 3.44 4.05
N VAL A 242 -1.23 2.26 4.24
CA VAL A 242 -1.10 1.18 3.26
C VAL A 242 -1.45 -0.12 3.95
N SER A 243 -2.43 -0.87 3.43
CA SER A 243 -2.82 -2.14 4.05
C SER A 243 -1.82 -3.25 3.77
N TYR A 244 -1.29 -3.32 2.55
CA TYR A 244 -0.21 -4.22 2.16
C TYR A 244 0.43 -3.78 0.84
N ALA A 245 1.64 -4.28 0.61
CA ALA A 245 2.30 -4.28 -0.68
C ALA A 245 2.89 -5.69 -0.90
N ARG A 246 2.61 -6.29 -2.06
CA ARG A 246 2.99 -7.68 -2.37
C ARG A 246 3.65 -7.79 -3.73
N LEU A 247 4.70 -8.59 -3.81
CA LEU A 247 5.23 -9.04 -5.10
C LEU A 247 4.62 -10.39 -5.44
N VAL A 248 4.06 -10.51 -6.64
CA VAL A 248 3.53 -11.77 -7.17
C VAL A 248 4.43 -12.21 -8.32
N ILE A 249 5.09 -13.35 -8.13
CA ILE A 249 6.10 -13.89 -9.03
C ILE A 249 5.57 -15.21 -9.60
N GLY A 250 5.35 -15.26 -10.91
CA GLY A 250 5.02 -16.51 -11.60
C GLY A 250 6.28 -17.29 -11.97
N SER A 251 6.31 -18.59 -11.73
CA SER A 251 7.47 -19.42 -12.06
C SER A 251 7.07 -20.77 -12.66
N GLY A 252 7.68 -21.09 -13.80
CA GLY A 252 7.54 -22.42 -14.42
C GLY A 252 8.10 -23.55 -13.54
N LEU A 253 9.07 -23.25 -12.67
CA LEU A 253 9.66 -24.22 -11.75
C LEU A 253 8.64 -24.70 -10.71
N LEU A 254 7.67 -23.87 -10.30
CA LEU A 254 6.59 -24.31 -9.41
C LEU A 254 5.70 -25.38 -10.07
N GLY A 255 5.47 -25.28 -11.38
CA GLY A 255 4.77 -26.31 -12.13
C GLY A 255 5.57 -27.62 -12.22
N GLN A 256 6.89 -27.53 -12.34
CA GLN A 256 7.77 -28.70 -12.33
C GLN A 256 7.80 -29.39 -10.97
N ILE A 257 7.90 -28.62 -9.88
CA ILE A 257 7.77 -29.12 -8.50
C ILE A 257 6.43 -29.82 -8.32
N LEU A 258 5.33 -29.19 -8.76
CA LEU A 258 3.99 -29.78 -8.69
C LEU A 258 3.93 -31.12 -9.41
N SER A 259 4.44 -31.17 -10.64
CA SER A 259 4.41 -32.37 -11.49
C SER A 259 5.24 -33.50 -10.88
N LEU A 260 6.38 -33.16 -10.28
CA LEU A 260 7.29 -34.11 -9.67
C LEU A 260 6.70 -34.69 -8.37
N VAL A 261 6.18 -33.85 -7.48
CA VAL A 261 5.62 -34.30 -6.19
C VAL A 261 4.28 -35.02 -6.37
N ALA A 262 3.46 -34.61 -7.35
CA ALA A 262 2.16 -35.25 -7.63
C ALA A 262 2.28 -36.74 -7.99
N THR A 263 3.47 -37.22 -8.36
CA THR A 263 3.73 -38.65 -8.60
C THR A 263 3.67 -39.51 -7.32
N VAL A 264 3.81 -38.90 -6.14
CA VAL A 264 3.92 -39.62 -4.86
C VAL A 264 3.08 -39.05 -3.72
N ALA A 265 2.64 -37.79 -3.82
CA ALA A 265 1.86 -37.13 -2.79
C ALA A 265 0.95 -36.05 -3.39
N ASN A 266 -0.19 -35.81 -2.74
CA ASN A 266 -1.04 -34.67 -3.07
C ASN A 266 -0.44 -33.40 -2.46
N LEU A 267 0.02 -32.49 -3.30
CA LEU A 267 0.36 -31.14 -2.88
C LEU A 267 -0.91 -30.39 -2.50
N PRO A 268 -0.90 -29.59 -1.41
CA PRO A 268 -1.95 -28.60 -1.22
C PRO A 268 -1.88 -27.58 -2.36
N ASN A 269 -3.04 -27.06 -2.79
CA ASN A 269 -3.10 -26.01 -3.81
C ASN A 269 -2.26 -24.79 -3.39
N THR A 270 -2.33 -24.44 -2.11
CA THR A 270 -1.57 -23.32 -1.53
C THR A 270 -0.81 -23.76 -0.29
N THR A 271 0.39 -23.21 -0.08
CA THR A 271 1.09 -23.26 1.21
C THR A 271 1.59 -21.88 1.57
N SER A 272 1.67 -21.58 2.87
CA SER A 272 2.34 -20.37 3.36
C SER A 272 3.52 -20.73 4.26
N GLY A 273 4.51 -19.84 4.24
CA GLY A 273 5.67 -19.89 5.10
C GLY A 273 5.37 -19.39 6.51
N PRO A 274 6.40 -19.43 7.38
CA PRO A 274 6.33 -18.78 8.68
C PRO A 274 5.90 -17.32 8.53
N ASP A 275 5.07 -16.85 9.46
CA ASP A 275 4.63 -15.46 9.53
C ASP A 275 3.87 -14.95 8.28
N ASN A 276 3.42 -15.85 7.39
CA ASN A 276 2.79 -15.55 6.09
C ASN A 276 3.61 -14.62 5.17
N LEU A 277 4.95 -14.59 5.36
CA LEU A 277 5.87 -13.77 4.57
C LEU A 277 5.87 -14.18 3.09
N VAL A 278 5.86 -15.48 2.85
CA VAL A 278 5.82 -16.10 1.52
C VAL A 278 4.63 -17.03 1.45
N SER A 279 3.92 -17.02 0.31
CA SER A 279 2.92 -18.03 -0.02
C SER A 279 3.14 -18.56 -1.43
N PHE A 280 2.95 -19.85 -1.61
CA PHE A 280 2.98 -20.50 -2.91
C PHE A 280 1.58 -20.95 -3.27
N ASP A 281 1.17 -20.66 -4.50
CA ASP A 281 0.04 -21.28 -5.16
C ASP A 281 0.58 -22.15 -6.31
N PHE A 282 0.46 -23.47 -6.17
CA PHE A 282 0.98 -24.41 -7.16
C PHE A 282 0.07 -24.55 -8.38
N GLN A 283 -1.23 -24.25 -8.24
CA GLN A 283 -2.18 -24.28 -9.35
C GLN A 283 -1.94 -23.09 -10.27
N GLU A 284 -1.87 -21.89 -9.68
CA GLU A 284 -1.57 -20.65 -10.37
C GLU A 284 -0.08 -20.50 -10.70
N LYS A 285 0.78 -21.37 -10.12
CA LYS A 285 2.24 -21.37 -10.28
C LYS A 285 2.86 -20.03 -9.87
N THR A 286 2.36 -19.49 -8.77
CA THR A 286 2.80 -18.19 -8.24
C THR A 286 3.41 -18.30 -6.86
N LEU A 287 4.37 -17.41 -6.61
CA LEU A 287 4.97 -17.08 -5.33
C LEU A 287 4.52 -15.66 -4.98
N VAL A 288 3.84 -15.50 -3.85
CA VAL A 288 3.44 -14.20 -3.31
C VAL A 288 4.35 -13.87 -2.13
N VAL A 289 4.92 -12.66 -2.15
CA VAL A 289 5.79 -12.13 -1.09
C VAL A 289 5.11 -10.92 -0.47
N ASP A 290 4.86 -10.97 0.83
CA ASP A 290 4.36 -9.82 1.59
C ASP A 290 5.52 -8.94 2.06
N LEU A 291 5.63 -7.73 1.49
CA LEU A 291 6.76 -6.84 1.73
C LEU A 291 6.77 -6.28 3.17
N GLY A 292 5.59 -6.11 3.77
CA GLY A 292 5.48 -5.66 5.16
C GLY A 292 5.95 -6.73 6.14
N ALA A 293 5.50 -7.98 5.93
CA ALA A 293 5.95 -9.12 6.72
C ALA A 293 7.46 -9.41 6.52
N LEU A 294 7.95 -9.27 5.30
CA LEU A 294 9.37 -9.43 4.98
C LEU A 294 10.25 -8.43 5.74
N LEU A 295 9.86 -7.15 5.75
CA LEU A 295 10.57 -6.13 6.51
C LEU A 295 10.52 -6.39 8.01
N ALA A 296 9.36 -6.77 8.56
CA ALA A 296 9.24 -7.12 9.97
C ALA A 296 10.13 -8.31 10.36
N LYS A 297 10.32 -9.26 9.44
CA LYS A 297 11.21 -10.41 9.63
C LYS A 297 12.70 -10.03 9.54
N ALA A 298 13.05 -9.22 8.56
CA ALA A 298 14.43 -8.75 8.34
C ALA A 298 14.88 -7.78 9.46
N TYR A 299 13.96 -7.03 10.06
CA TYR A 299 14.24 -6.09 11.15
C TYR A 299 13.28 -6.26 12.33
N PRO A 300 13.45 -7.33 13.11
CA PRO A 300 12.60 -7.58 14.27
C PRO A 300 12.66 -6.41 15.26
N GLY A 301 11.49 -5.95 15.70
CA GLY A 301 11.36 -4.84 16.66
C GLY A 301 11.36 -3.44 16.04
N THR A 302 11.89 -3.26 14.83
CA THR A 302 11.90 -1.97 14.13
C THR A 302 10.58 -1.73 13.39
N TYR A 303 10.04 -2.75 12.73
CA TYR A 303 8.87 -2.63 11.84
C TYR A 303 7.65 -3.42 12.33
N SER A 304 7.42 -3.41 13.65
CA SER A 304 6.30 -4.13 14.29
C SER A 304 4.92 -3.60 13.89
N ASN A 305 4.83 -2.36 13.42
CA ASN A 305 3.62 -1.75 12.86
C ASN A 305 3.52 -1.87 11.32
N GLN A 306 4.29 -2.79 10.72
CA GLN A 306 4.33 -3.04 9.28
C GLN A 306 4.62 -1.75 8.47
N LEU A 307 4.06 -1.61 7.27
CA LEU A 307 4.33 -0.49 6.36
C LEU A 307 3.98 0.89 6.96
N ASN A 308 2.98 0.94 7.85
CA ASN A 308 2.50 2.19 8.46
C ASN A 308 3.37 2.66 9.64
N GLY A 309 4.29 1.82 10.12
CA GLY A 309 5.29 2.20 11.12
C GLY A 309 6.59 2.72 10.53
N LEU A 310 6.72 2.74 9.19
CA LEU A 310 7.96 3.12 8.52
C LEU A 310 8.18 4.63 8.57
N ALA A 311 9.45 5.02 8.64
CA ALA A 311 9.83 6.43 8.54
C ALA A 311 9.38 7.01 7.17
N PRO A 312 9.24 8.32 7.04
CA PRO A 312 8.97 8.92 5.74
C PRO A 312 10.06 8.57 4.72
N ASN A 313 9.68 8.48 3.44
CA ASN A 313 10.57 8.14 2.33
C ASN A 313 11.29 6.78 2.48
N THR A 314 10.64 5.79 3.11
CA THR A 314 11.24 4.46 3.29
C THR A 314 11.07 3.60 2.04
N ALA A 315 12.19 3.17 1.45
CA ALA A 315 12.19 2.17 0.38
C ALA A 315 12.13 0.74 0.95
N LEU A 316 11.30 -0.13 0.35
CA LEU A 316 10.92 -1.42 0.94
C LEU A 316 11.92 -2.56 0.72
N LEU A 317 12.88 -2.43 -0.21
CA LEU A 317 13.79 -3.50 -0.62
C LEU A 317 15.21 -2.95 -0.87
N ILE A 318 15.77 -2.29 0.13
CA ILE A 318 16.97 -1.44 -0.01
C ILE A 318 18.31 -2.13 0.17
N ASN A 319 18.35 -3.38 0.65
CA ASN A 319 19.63 -4.02 0.95
C ASN A 319 19.59 -5.56 0.86
N SER A 320 20.79 -6.12 0.86
CA SER A 320 21.05 -7.55 0.70
C SER A 320 20.51 -8.38 1.86
N HIS A 321 20.33 -7.79 3.04
CA HIS A 321 19.74 -8.48 4.20
C HIS A 321 18.26 -8.80 4.01
N VAL A 322 17.49 -7.89 3.40
CA VAL A 322 16.08 -8.15 3.09
C VAL A 322 15.96 -9.25 2.03
N ILE A 323 16.81 -9.23 1.00
CA ILE A 323 16.82 -10.25 -0.05
C ILE A 323 17.24 -11.61 0.49
N SER A 324 18.26 -11.68 1.35
CA SER A 324 18.67 -12.94 1.98
C SER A 324 17.60 -13.49 2.92
N THR A 325 16.90 -12.63 3.67
CA THR A 325 15.76 -13.02 4.50
C THR A 325 14.66 -13.68 3.66
N LEU A 326 14.38 -13.13 2.47
CA LEU A 326 13.38 -13.67 1.57
C LEU A 326 13.81 -15.01 0.96
N THR A 327 15.04 -15.14 0.47
CA THR A 327 15.52 -16.40 -0.11
C THR A 327 15.55 -17.53 0.93
N THR A 328 15.91 -17.22 2.18
CA THR A 328 15.77 -18.14 3.31
C THR A 328 14.31 -18.52 3.54
N ALA A 329 13.38 -17.55 3.60
CA ALA A 329 11.96 -17.84 3.83
C ALA A 329 11.35 -18.73 2.73
N ILE A 330 11.72 -18.52 1.47
CA ILE A 330 11.32 -19.37 0.32
C ILE A 330 11.84 -20.80 0.53
N SER A 331 13.14 -20.95 0.81
CA SER A 331 13.80 -22.24 1.01
C SER A 331 13.19 -23.02 2.18
N ASP A 332 13.01 -22.35 3.33
CA ASP A 332 12.44 -22.95 4.53
C ASP A 332 10.99 -23.40 4.30
N THR A 333 10.18 -22.58 3.63
CA THR A 333 8.78 -22.90 3.37
C THR A 333 8.64 -24.14 2.49
N LEU A 334 9.41 -24.21 1.41
CA LEU A 334 9.38 -25.35 0.50
C LEU A 334 9.99 -26.59 1.14
N THR A 335 11.12 -26.46 1.86
CA THR A 335 11.73 -27.58 2.57
C THR A 335 10.77 -28.16 3.62
N ASN A 336 10.12 -27.31 4.42
CA ASN A 336 9.14 -27.75 5.41
C ASN A 336 7.92 -28.45 4.77
N LEU A 337 7.42 -27.93 3.64
CA LEU A 337 6.35 -28.58 2.89
C LEU A 337 6.78 -29.98 2.45
N LEU A 338 7.98 -30.09 1.87
CA LEU A 338 8.49 -31.34 1.32
C LEU A 338 8.78 -32.36 2.42
N THR A 339 9.39 -31.96 3.52
CA THR A 339 9.60 -32.83 4.69
C THR A 339 8.27 -33.36 5.21
N ARG A 340 7.21 -32.54 5.25
CA ARG A 340 5.88 -32.97 5.70
C ARG A 340 5.22 -33.97 4.75
N LEU A 341 5.36 -33.76 3.44
CA LEU A 341 4.74 -34.63 2.43
C LEU A 341 5.50 -35.93 2.21
N LEU A 342 6.83 -35.85 2.15
CA LEU A 342 7.69 -36.94 1.70
C LEU A 342 8.42 -37.65 2.85
N GLY A 343 8.57 -37.01 4.01
CA GLY A 343 9.17 -37.61 5.20
C GLY A 343 8.56 -38.97 5.59
N PRO A 344 7.22 -39.14 5.55
CA PRO A 344 6.58 -40.43 5.87
C PRO A 344 6.88 -41.56 4.87
N LEU A 345 7.35 -41.25 3.66
CA LEU A 345 7.54 -42.22 2.57
C LEU A 345 8.93 -42.91 2.60
N GLY A 346 9.84 -42.48 3.48
CA GLY A 346 11.11 -43.17 3.74
C GLY A 346 12.11 -43.18 2.57
N ALA A 347 12.98 -44.19 2.53
CA ALA A 347 14.15 -44.26 1.63
C ALA A 347 13.82 -44.43 0.13
N LEU A 348 12.59 -44.84 -0.21
CA LEU A 348 12.14 -45.03 -1.61
C LEU A 348 12.13 -43.71 -2.41
N VAL A 349 12.25 -42.56 -1.72
CA VAL A 349 12.06 -41.21 -2.27
C VAL A 349 13.40 -40.47 -2.49
N GLY A 350 14.55 -41.11 -2.27
CA GLY A 350 15.85 -40.41 -2.31
C GLY A 350 16.15 -39.67 -3.64
N SER A 351 15.87 -40.31 -4.79
CA SER A 351 16.06 -39.69 -6.11
C SER A 351 15.05 -38.58 -6.39
N LEU A 352 13.80 -38.78 -5.98
CA LEU A 352 12.73 -37.80 -6.12
C LEU A 352 13.00 -36.56 -5.25
N LEU A 353 13.43 -36.76 -4.00
CA LEU A 353 13.83 -35.69 -3.08
C LEU A 353 14.99 -34.87 -3.66
N GLY A 354 16.01 -35.54 -4.21
CA GLY A 354 17.12 -34.85 -4.88
C GLY A 354 16.66 -33.98 -6.05
N GLY A 355 15.73 -34.50 -6.88
CA GLY A 355 15.14 -33.75 -7.98
C GLY A 355 14.35 -32.52 -7.51
N VAL A 356 13.48 -32.68 -6.51
CA VAL A 356 12.68 -31.57 -5.98
C VAL A 356 13.57 -30.53 -5.30
N VAL A 357 14.53 -30.94 -4.47
CA VAL A 357 15.50 -30.02 -3.84
C VAL A 357 16.29 -29.26 -4.89
N GLY A 358 16.69 -29.92 -5.99
CA GLY A 358 17.32 -29.26 -7.13
C GLY A 358 16.44 -28.15 -7.73
N LEU A 359 15.14 -28.41 -7.94
CA LEU A 359 14.19 -27.41 -8.43
C LEU A 359 13.95 -26.27 -7.44
N VAL A 360 13.91 -26.57 -6.13
CA VAL A 360 13.78 -25.55 -5.08
C VAL A 360 14.99 -24.62 -5.09
N ASN A 361 16.21 -25.16 -5.17
CA ASN A 361 17.43 -24.37 -5.27
C ASN A 361 17.43 -23.49 -6.53
N GLN A 362 17.04 -24.05 -7.68
CA GLN A 362 16.89 -23.27 -8.91
C GLN A 362 15.85 -22.14 -8.76
N LEU A 363 14.74 -22.38 -8.08
CA LEU A 363 13.73 -21.35 -7.83
C LEU A 363 14.29 -20.24 -6.94
N VAL A 364 14.98 -20.60 -5.86
CA VAL A 364 15.63 -19.65 -4.96
C VAL A 364 16.67 -18.80 -5.72
N ASP A 365 17.48 -19.42 -6.58
CA ASP A 365 18.48 -18.74 -7.40
C ASP A 365 17.85 -17.79 -8.43
N VAL A 366 16.78 -18.22 -9.10
CA VAL A 366 16.03 -17.38 -10.05
C VAL A 366 15.42 -16.18 -9.33
N VAL A 367 14.77 -16.39 -8.18
CA VAL A 367 14.17 -15.29 -7.41
C VAL A 367 15.24 -14.35 -6.84
N GLY A 368 16.33 -14.89 -6.31
CA GLY A 368 17.44 -14.09 -5.79
C GLY A 368 18.09 -13.23 -6.88
N THR A 369 18.36 -13.83 -8.05
CA THR A 369 18.93 -13.12 -9.20
C THR A 369 17.99 -12.04 -9.72
N LEU A 370 16.68 -12.36 -9.84
CA LEU A 370 15.66 -11.40 -10.21
C LEU A 370 15.68 -10.20 -9.26
N LEU A 371 15.52 -10.43 -7.96
CA LEU A 371 15.41 -9.35 -6.97
C LEU A 371 16.69 -8.51 -6.86
N ASN A 372 17.87 -9.14 -6.94
CA ASN A 372 19.13 -8.42 -6.99
C ASN A 372 19.21 -7.52 -8.24
N GLY A 373 18.78 -8.00 -9.40
CA GLY A 373 18.73 -7.18 -10.62
C GLY A 373 17.67 -6.07 -10.57
N LEU A 374 16.52 -6.32 -9.95
CA LEU A 374 15.44 -5.35 -9.83
C LEU A 374 15.79 -4.22 -8.88
N PHE A 375 16.28 -4.54 -7.68
CA PHE A 375 16.46 -3.56 -6.61
C PHE A 375 17.90 -3.08 -6.46
N ASN A 376 18.87 -3.84 -6.95
CA ASN A 376 20.30 -3.58 -6.80
C ASN A 376 20.65 -3.13 -5.36
N PRO A 377 20.53 -4.04 -4.38
CA PRO A 377 20.64 -3.69 -2.96
C PRO A 377 21.95 -2.99 -2.57
N ASP A 378 23.03 -3.25 -3.32
CA ASP A 378 24.34 -2.65 -3.07
C ASP A 378 24.46 -1.25 -3.67
N ASN A 379 23.59 -0.91 -4.64
CA ASN A 379 23.50 0.41 -5.24
C ASN A 379 22.04 0.71 -5.66
N PRO A 380 21.15 1.07 -4.71
CA PRO A 380 19.70 1.17 -4.95
C PRO A 380 19.31 2.21 -6.01
N GLU A 381 20.12 3.25 -6.19
CA GLU A 381 19.98 4.27 -7.22
C GLU A 381 20.18 3.74 -8.66
N LYS A 382 20.81 2.57 -8.80
CA LYS A 382 20.94 1.82 -10.07
C LYS A 382 19.94 0.66 -10.18
N GLY A 383 19.08 0.46 -9.19
CA GLY A 383 17.98 -0.51 -9.28
C GLY A 383 17.04 -0.18 -10.44
N LEU A 384 16.51 -1.21 -11.09
CA LEU A 384 15.48 -1.06 -12.12
C LEU A 384 14.12 -0.65 -11.54
N LEU A 385 13.87 -0.99 -10.28
CA LEU A 385 12.62 -0.77 -9.56
C LEU A 385 12.91 -0.21 -8.17
N ASN A 386 12.20 0.85 -7.80
CA ASN A 386 12.20 1.37 -6.44
C ASN A 386 10.76 1.60 -5.96
N ILE A 387 10.45 1.09 -4.77
CA ILE A 387 9.14 1.18 -4.13
C ILE A 387 9.34 1.86 -2.79
N VAL A 388 8.81 3.07 -2.67
CA VAL A 388 8.89 3.92 -1.49
C VAL A 388 7.51 4.02 -0.88
N VAL A 389 7.41 3.89 0.43
CA VAL A 389 6.21 4.21 1.18
C VAL A 389 6.41 5.48 2.00
N ASN A 390 5.30 6.09 2.40
CA ASN A 390 5.29 7.33 3.17
C ASN A 390 6.10 8.42 2.44
N ALA A 391 5.94 8.49 1.11
CA ALA A 391 6.72 9.36 0.24
C ALA A 391 6.32 10.81 0.49
N GLN A 392 7.31 11.69 0.62
CA GLN A 392 7.09 13.09 0.95
C GLN A 392 8.20 14.01 0.46
N ASN A 393 7.86 15.28 0.26
CA ASN A 393 8.85 16.32 0.10
C ASN A 393 9.38 16.77 1.49
N ASP A 394 10.66 16.53 1.77
CA ASP A 394 11.32 16.96 3.03
C ASP A 394 12.40 18.03 2.81
N GLY A 395 12.40 18.68 1.65
CA GLY A 395 13.32 19.78 1.33
C GLY A 395 14.76 19.36 1.02
N THR A 396 15.12 18.08 1.21
CA THR A 396 16.46 17.54 0.88
C THR A 396 16.43 16.24 0.07
N ALA A 397 15.33 15.49 0.05
CA ALA A 397 15.18 14.25 -0.71
C ALA A 397 14.23 14.39 -1.91
N LYS A 398 14.49 13.57 -2.93
CA LYS A 398 13.63 13.34 -4.11
C LYS A 398 12.28 12.75 -3.65
N GLY A 399 11.36 13.61 -3.20
CA GLY A 399 9.93 13.29 -3.09
C GLY A 399 9.21 13.52 -4.44
N PRO A 400 7.87 13.40 -4.48
CA PRO A 400 7.09 13.75 -5.67
C PRO A 400 7.43 15.16 -6.18
N SER A 401 8.16 15.24 -7.31
CA SER A 401 8.50 16.52 -7.96
C SER A 401 7.48 16.94 -9.03
N ALA A 402 6.43 16.14 -9.22
CA ALA A 402 5.43 16.36 -10.28
C ALA A 402 4.55 17.61 -10.05
N PHE A 403 4.58 18.21 -8.86
CA PHE A 403 4.10 19.58 -8.69
C PHE A 403 5.30 20.46 -8.34
N PRO A 404 5.47 21.63 -8.98
CA PRO A 404 6.35 22.66 -8.45
C PRO A 404 5.79 23.05 -7.08
N LEU A 405 6.34 22.47 -6.02
CA LEU A 405 5.96 22.82 -4.66
C LEU A 405 6.41 24.25 -4.45
N VAL A 406 5.44 25.15 -4.37
CA VAL A 406 5.69 26.53 -4.00
C VAL A 406 6.27 26.52 -2.57
N ALA A 407 7.28 27.34 -2.32
CA ALA A 407 7.89 27.45 -1.00
C ALA A 407 6.81 27.64 0.08
N GLY A 408 6.82 26.80 1.12
CA GLY A 408 5.80 26.78 2.18
C GLY A 408 4.66 25.78 1.97
N GLY A 409 4.63 25.05 0.86
CA GLY A 409 3.73 23.91 0.63
C GLY A 409 4.40 22.55 0.88
N TYR A 410 3.59 21.52 1.11
CA TYR A 410 4.09 20.16 1.18
C TYR A 410 3.11 19.13 0.64
N ASP A 411 3.67 17.98 0.25
CA ASP A 411 3.02 16.95 -0.52
C ASP A 411 3.50 15.57 -0.05
N VAL A 412 2.54 14.65 -0.05
CA VAL A 412 2.67 13.31 0.52
C VAL A 412 1.99 12.30 -0.40
N ALA A 413 2.52 11.09 -0.46
CA ALA A 413 1.90 9.95 -1.11
C ALA A 413 2.10 8.69 -0.27
N ALA A 414 1.08 7.84 -0.18
CA ALA A 414 1.18 6.59 0.57
C ALA A 414 2.21 5.64 -0.05
N VAL A 415 2.20 5.52 -1.37
CA VAL A 415 3.15 4.70 -2.14
C VAL A 415 3.66 5.48 -3.35
N TRP A 416 4.96 5.37 -3.60
CA TRP A 416 5.64 5.87 -4.78
C TRP A 416 6.43 4.73 -5.44
N VAL A 417 6.16 4.48 -6.72
CA VAL A 417 6.80 3.43 -7.50
C VAL A 417 7.53 4.07 -8.67
N THR A 418 8.81 3.73 -8.83
CA THR A 418 9.61 4.14 -9.99
C THR A 418 10.22 2.95 -10.68
N VAL A 419 10.19 2.99 -12.01
CA VAL A 419 10.94 2.10 -12.88
C VAL A 419 11.95 2.95 -13.65
N LEU A 420 13.20 2.46 -13.72
CA LEU A 420 14.34 3.17 -14.29
C LEU A 420 14.06 3.68 -15.72
N ASN A 421 14.81 4.72 -16.14
CA ASN A 421 14.58 5.48 -17.38
C ASN A 421 13.21 6.18 -17.46
N SER A 422 12.55 6.39 -16.32
CA SER A 422 11.22 7.02 -16.23
C SER A 422 10.13 6.27 -16.99
N VAL A 423 10.32 4.96 -17.21
CA VAL A 423 9.30 4.08 -17.79
C VAL A 423 8.03 4.11 -16.96
N ALA A 424 8.17 4.19 -15.63
CA ALA A 424 7.08 4.47 -14.73
C ALA A 424 7.56 5.37 -13.58
N ASN A 425 6.74 6.35 -13.22
CA ASN A 425 6.90 7.17 -12.03
C ASN A 425 5.50 7.43 -11.47
N LEU A 426 5.05 6.60 -10.53
CA LEU A 426 3.66 6.54 -10.10
C LEU A 426 3.54 6.88 -8.62
N TYR A 427 2.60 7.77 -8.30
CA TYR A 427 2.22 8.08 -6.92
C TYR A 427 0.79 7.64 -6.68
N LEU A 428 0.58 6.95 -5.56
CA LEU A 428 -0.72 6.47 -5.12
C LEU A 428 -1.12 7.11 -3.79
N ALA A 429 -2.39 7.48 -3.70
CA ALA A 429 -3.01 8.17 -2.58
C ALA A 429 -2.21 9.41 -2.16
N ARG A 430 -2.17 10.40 -3.06
CA ARG A 430 -1.43 11.64 -2.91
C ARG A 430 -2.29 12.74 -2.27
N ALA A 431 -1.65 13.60 -1.48
CA ALA A 431 -2.25 14.77 -0.87
C ALA A 431 -1.24 15.91 -0.78
N SER A 432 -1.67 17.14 -1.06
CA SER A 432 -0.83 18.32 -0.86
C SER A 432 -1.59 19.49 -0.28
N VAL A 433 -0.84 20.36 0.38
CA VAL A 433 -1.33 21.58 1.03
C VAL A 433 -0.37 22.73 0.80
N GLY A 434 -0.93 23.93 0.87
CA GLY A 434 -0.17 25.16 0.79
C GLY A 434 0.28 25.57 -0.62
N PRO A 435 1.04 26.68 -0.70
CA PRO A 435 1.53 27.45 0.44
C PRO A 435 0.39 28.24 1.11
N ASN A 436 0.37 28.26 2.45
CA ASN A 436 -0.61 29.06 3.19
C ASN A 436 -0.01 30.42 3.52
N THR A 437 -0.15 31.38 2.61
CA THR A 437 0.46 32.71 2.72
C THR A 437 -0.54 33.72 3.24
N GLN A 438 -0.12 34.55 4.19
CA GLN A 438 -0.95 35.64 4.68
C GLN A 438 -1.15 36.66 3.54
N THR A 439 -2.40 37.06 3.30
CA THR A 439 -2.72 38.15 2.38
C THR A 439 -2.37 39.49 3.03
N ALA A 440 -1.84 40.42 2.23
CA ALA A 440 -1.43 41.74 2.68
C ALA A 440 -2.60 42.64 3.09
#